data_AF-A0A2V5LNC7-F1
#
_entry.id   AF-A0A2V5LNC7-F1
#
_cell.length_a   1.000
_cell.length_b   1.000
_cell.length_c   1.000
_cell.angle_alpha   90.00
_cell.angle_beta   90.00
_cell.angle_gamma   90.00
#
_symmetry.space_group_name_H-M   'P 1'
#
loop_
_entity.id
_entity.type
_entity.pdbx_description
1 polymer ?
#
loop_
_entity_poly.entity_id
_entity_poly.type
_entity_poly.pdbx_seq_one_letter_code
_entity_poly.pdbx_strand_id
1 'polypeptide(L)' 'MKTNTLPRRPDEIRSYAQLQRQIHDALRVEHPEWVEANGDCPTCESYESRLAELLGLSSPKKDRSVA' A
#
# COMPACT_ATOMS: atom_id res chain seq x y z
N MET A 1 38.74 6.90 13.16
CA MET A 1 37.55 7.44 12.47
C MET A 1 36.33 6.67 12.97
N LYS A 2 35.39 7.33 13.65
CA LYS A 2 34.19 6.69 14.22
C LYS A 2 33.09 6.65 13.15
N THR A 3 32.85 5.49 12.56
CA THR A 3 31.71 5.27 11.66
C THR A 3 30.47 5.10 12.52
N ASN A 4 29.61 6.12 12.52
CA ASN A 4 28.25 6.04 13.08
C ASN A 4 27.46 5.03 12.23
N THR A 5 27.55 3.75 12.60
CA THR A 5 26.63 2.72 12.12
C THR A 5 25.30 2.98 12.80
N LEU A 6 24.45 3.76 12.15
CA LEU A 6 23.05 3.88 12.55
C LEU A 6 22.46 2.47 12.62
N PRO A 7 21.70 2.13 13.67
CA PRO A 7 21.02 0.84 13.71
C PRO A 7 20.16 0.74 12.46
N ARG A 8 20.39 -0.30 11.67
CA ARG A 8 19.55 -0.67 10.54
C ARG A 8 18.11 -0.69 11.06
N ARG A 9 17.27 0.24 10.59
CA ARG A 9 15.86 0.27 10.99
C ARG A 9 15.25 -1.08 10.61
N PRO A 10 14.65 -1.82 11.55
CA PRO A 10 14.01 -3.10 11.22
C PRO A 10 12.92 -2.94 10.14
N ASP A 11 12.39 -1.73 9.97
CA ASP A 11 11.35 -1.35 9.00
C ASP A 11 11.88 -0.64 7.76
N GLU A 12 13.08 -0.97 7.28
CA GLU A 12 13.47 -0.52 5.95
C GLU A 12 12.64 -1.31 4.93
N ILE A 13 11.59 -0.68 4.42
CA ILE A 13 10.65 -1.31 3.48
C ILE A 13 11.38 -1.59 2.17
N ARG A 14 11.68 -2.86 1.93
CA ARG A 14 12.54 -3.29 0.81
C ARG A 14 11.81 -3.39 -0.53
N SER A 15 10.49 -3.28 -0.52
CA SER A 15 9.66 -3.37 -1.72
C SER A 15 8.34 -2.63 -1.54
N TYR A 16 7.81 -2.10 -2.63
CA TYR A 16 6.47 -1.48 -2.64
C TYR A 16 5.39 -2.46 -2.13
N ALA A 17 5.46 -3.74 -2.50
CA ALA A 17 4.53 -4.75 -2.02
C ALA A 17 4.56 -4.95 -0.49
N GLN A 18 5.71 -4.76 0.17
CA GLN A 18 5.79 -4.80 1.63
C GLN A 18 5.20 -3.54 2.28
N LEU A 19 5.35 -2.38 1.63
CA LEU A 19 4.72 -1.14 2.10
C LEU A 19 3.19 -1.26 1.99
N GLN A 20 2.71 -1.75 0.85
CA GLN A 20 1.29 -1.91 0.59
C GLN A 20 0.63 -2.81 1.65
N ARG A 21 1.19 -4.00 1.93
CA ARG A 21 0.66 -4.88 2.98
C ARG A 21 0.62 -4.24 4.36
N GLN A 22 1.66 -3.50 4.75
CA GLN A 22 1.66 -2.82 6.05
C GLN A 22 0.57 -1.75 6.14
N ILE A 23 0.34 -1.00 5.06
CA ILE A 23 -0.74 -0.03 4.98
C ILE A 23 -2.10 -0.74 5.06
N HIS A 24 -2.27 -1.85 4.35
CA HIS A 24 -3.50 -2.66 4.40
C HIS A 24 -3.85 -3.11 5.82
N ASP A 25 -2.86 -3.73 6.48
CA ASP A 25 -3.05 -4.29 7.80
C ASP A 25 -3.32 -3.19 8.82
N ALA A 26 -2.61 -2.06 8.73
CA ALA A 26 -2.87 -0.89 9.57
C ALA A 26 -4.28 -0.33 9.35
N LEU A 27 -4.73 -0.18 8.10
CA LEU A 27 -6.06 0.32 7.78
C LEU A 27 -7.16 -0.60 8.32
N ARG A 28 -6.99 -1.93 8.25
CA ARG A 28 -7.93 -2.88 8.85
C ARG A 28 -8.02 -2.78 10.36
N VAL A 29 -6.90 -2.52 11.04
CA VAL A 29 -6.85 -2.38 12.50
C VAL A 29 -7.49 -1.07 12.95
N GLU A 30 -7.22 0.02 12.23
CA GLU A 30 -7.78 1.35 12.54
C GLU A 30 -9.26 1.48 12.13
N HIS A 31 -9.66 0.80 11.05
CA HIS A 31 -11.02 0.81 10.50
C HIS A 31 -11.64 -0.58 10.40
N PRO A 32 -11.91 -1.24 11.54
CA PRO A 32 -12.59 -2.54 11.53
C PRO A 32 -13.98 -2.45 10.92
N GLU A 33 -14.61 -1.26 10.89
CA GLU A 33 -15.91 -1.03 10.24
C GLU A 33 -15.88 -1.13 8.71
N TRP A 34 -14.70 -1.08 8.09
CA TRP A 34 -14.55 -1.29 6.64
C TRP A 34 -14.36 -2.76 6.29
N VAL A 35 -14.13 -3.62 7.28
CA VAL A 35 -13.96 -5.06 7.09
C VAL A 35 -15.34 -5.72 7.04
N GLU A 36 -15.67 -6.26 5.89
CA GLU A 36 -16.89 -7.01 5.66
C GLU A 36 -16.87 -8.37 6.39
N ALA A 37 -18.03 -9.01 6.53
CA ALA A 37 -18.15 -10.28 7.27
C ALA A 37 -17.40 -11.46 6.64
N ASN A 38 -17.12 -11.39 5.33
CA ASN A 38 -16.22 -12.31 4.60
C ASN A 38 -14.74 -12.04 4.87
N GLY A 39 -14.41 -10.96 5.58
CA GLY A 39 -13.07 -10.50 5.85
C GLY A 39 -12.51 -9.55 4.79
N ASP A 40 -13.22 -9.27 3.70
CA ASP A 40 -12.77 -8.33 2.67
C ASP A 40 -12.84 -6.87 3.15
N CYS A 41 -12.00 -6.01 2.58
CA CYS A 41 -12.04 -4.57 2.85
C CYS A 41 -11.96 -3.81 1.51
N PRO A 42 -13.08 -3.68 0.77
CA PRO A 42 -13.09 -3.04 -0.54
C PRO A 42 -12.66 -1.56 -0.48
N THR A 43 -12.92 -0.89 0.65
CA THR A 43 -12.42 0.46 0.92
C THR A 43 -10.89 0.47 1.00
N CYS A 44 -10.28 -0.47 1.72
CA CYS A 44 -8.83 -0.59 1.81
C CYS A 44 -8.22 -0.78 0.42
N GLU A 45 -8.77 -1.69 -0.39
CA GLU A 45 -8.30 -1.92 -1.78
C GLU A 45 -8.40 -0.68 -2.67
N SER A 46 -9.44 0.15 -2.47
CA SER A 46 -9.60 1.42 -3.18
C SER A 46 -8.51 2.43 -2.81
N TYR A 47 -8.15 2.52 -1.53
CA TYR A 47 -7.04 3.37 -1.07
C TYR A 47 -5.69 2.89 -1.61
N GLU A 48 -5.44 1.57 -1.59
CA GLU A 48 -4.21 0.99 -2.14
C GLU A 48 -4.09 1.22 -3.64
N SER A 49 -5.18 1.03 -4.38
CA SER A 49 -5.20 1.27 -5.82
C SER A 49 -4.89 2.73 -6.15
N ARG A 50 -5.48 3.66 -5.39
CA ARG A 50 -5.20 5.09 -5.54
C ARG A 50 -3.76 5.44 -5.16
N LEU A 51 -3.20 4.81 -4.12
CA LEU A 51 -1.80 4.98 -3.75
C LEU A 51 -0.87 4.50 -4.87
N ALA A 52 -1.17 3.35 -5.48
CA ALA A 52 -0.43 2.86 -6.64
C ALA A 52 -0.50 3.83 -7.83
N GLU A 53 -1.67 4.45 -8.08
CA GLU A 53 -1.82 5.50 -9.10
C GLU A 53 -0.97 6.73 -8.79
N LEU A 54 -0.99 7.23 -7.55
CA LEU A 54 -0.20 8.38 -7.13
C LEU A 54 1.31 8.14 -7.22
N LEU A 55 1.74 6.90 -7.01
CA LEU A 55 3.14 6.49 -7.13
C LEU A 55 3.55 6.15 -8.58
N GLY A 56 2.63 6.21 -9.54
CA GLY A 56 2.89 5.85 -10.94
C GLY A 56 3.15 4.35 -11.14
N LEU A 57 2.73 3.52 -10.18
CA LEU A 57 2.86 2.06 -10.22
C LEU A 57 1.60 1.39 -10.77
N SER A 58 0.49 2.13 -10.86
CA SER A 58 -0.68 1.65 -11.56
C SER A 58 -0.35 1.48 -13.05
N SER A 59 -0.72 0.33 -13.60
CA SER A 59 -0.64 0.15 -15.04
C SER A 59 -1.45 1.27 -15.70
N PRO A 60 -0.92 1.96 -16.73
CA PRO A 60 -1.72 2.91 -17.47
C PRO A 60 -2.95 2.18 -17.97
N LYS A 61 -4.12 2.61 -17.48
CA LYS A 61 -5.39 2.24 -18.09
C LYS A 61 -5.25 2.73 -19.53
N LYS A 62 -5.04 1.80 -20.45
CA LYS A 62 -5.05 2.13 -21.88
C LYS A 62 -6.47 2.61 -22.14
N ASP A 63 -6.66 3.92 -22.15
CA ASP A 63 -7.85 4.57 -22.68
C ASP A 63 -8.05 3.96 -24.07
N ARG A 64 -8.94 2.98 -24.14
CA ARG A 64 -9.43 2.47 -25.41
C ARG A 64 -10.30 3.59 -25.93
N SER A 65 -9.67 4.47 -26.71
CA SER A 65 -10.31 5.54 -27.44
C SER A 65 -11.64 5.05 -27.98
N VAL A 66 -12.69 5.76 -27.59
CA VAL A 66 -13.98 5.68 -28.26
C VAL A 66 -13.75 5.96 -29.75
N ALA A 67 -14.23 5.07 -30.60
CA ALA A 67 -14.35 5.27 -32.03
C ALA A 67 -15.84 5.14 -32.38
#